data_AF-W7D6V5-F1
#
_entry.id   AF-W7D6V5-F1
#
_cell.length_a   1.000
_cell.length_b   1.000
_cell.length_c   1.000
_cell.angle_alpha   90.00
_cell.angle_beta   90.00
_cell.angle_gamma   90.00
#
_symmetry.space_group_name_H-M   'P 1'
#
loop_
_entity.id
_entity.type
_entity.pdbx_description
1 polymer ?
#
loop_
_entity_poly.entity_id
_entity_poly.type
_entity_poly.pdbx_seq_one_letter_code
_entity_poly.pdbx_strand_id
1 'polypeptide(L)' 'MTTMSELLLTPRFSNIEVINEAANLDNVVDTIEISETPDVVAYLPKNTFFVNHGDGFSK' A
#
# COMPACT_ATOMS: atom_id res chain seq x y z
N MET A 1 11.48 2.84 11.04
CA MET A 1 10.34 3.43 10.31
C MET A 1 10.83 3.69 8.90
N THR A 2 10.05 3.32 7.88
CA THR A 2 10.43 3.46 6.46
C THR A 2 9.32 4.18 5.72
N THR A 3 9.67 4.86 4.63
CA THR A 3 8.70 5.54 3.77
C THR A 3 8.17 4.60 2.69
N MET A 4 7.05 4.97 2.05
CA MET A 4 6.54 4.21 0.90
C MET A 4 7.56 4.19 -0.25
N SER A 5 8.27 5.29 -0.51
CA SER A 5 9.29 5.36 -1.54
C SER A 5 10.45 4.39 -1.28
N GLU A 6 10.94 4.30 -0.05
CA GLU A 6 11.97 3.32 0.35
C GLU A 6 11.47 1.87 0.21
N LEU A 7 10.22 1.59 0.57
CA LEU A 7 9.63 0.27 0.42
C LEU A 7 9.59 -0.15 -1.05
N LEU A 8 9.13 0.71 -1.95
CA LEU A 8 9.03 0.41 -3.39
C LEU A 8 10.40 0.14 -4.05
N LEU A 9 11.51 0.58 -3.46
CA LEU A 9 12.86 0.24 -3.93
C LEU A 9 13.28 -1.19 -3.56
N THR A 10 12.52 -1.90 -2.73
CA THR A 10 12.80 -3.29 -2.35
C THR A 10 12.72 -4.18 -3.60
N PRO A 11 13.69 -5.08 -3.86
CA PRO A 11 13.70 -5.90 -5.08
C PRO A 11 12.43 -6.71 -5.34
N ARG A 12 11.72 -7.11 -4.27
CA ARG A 12 10.44 -7.83 -4.38
C ARG A 12 9.33 -6.99 -5.03
N PHE A 13 9.43 -5.67 -4.99
CA PHE A 13 8.44 -4.73 -5.52
C PHE A 13 8.89 -4.05 -6.81
N SER A 14 9.97 -4.53 -7.45
CA SER A 14 10.50 -3.95 -8.71
C SER A 14 9.49 -3.94 -9.86
N ASN A 15 8.43 -4.74 -9.76
CA ASN A 15 7.40 -4.90 -10.79
C ASN A 15 6.09 -4.19 -10.41
N ILE A 16 6.08 -3.37 -9.35
CA ILE A 16 4.91 -2.59 -8.92
C ILE A 16 5.01 -1.18 -9.51
N GLU A 17 3.88 -0.66 -9.96
CA GLU A 17 3.75 0.71 -10.49
C GLU A 17 2.79 1.52 -9.63
N VAL A 18 3.09 2.81 -9.46
CA VAL A 18 2.20 3.75 -8.79
C VAL A 18 1.15 4.25 -9.79
N ILE A 19 -0.11 3.90 -9.57
CA ILE A 19 -1.23 4.27 -10.47
C ILE A 19 -1.92 5.59 -10.08
N ASN A 20 -1.73 6.06 -8.85
CA ASN A 20 -2.29 7.33 -8.38
C ASN A 20 -1.22 8.42 -8.47
N GLU A 21 -1.34 9.31 -9.46
CA GLU A 21 -0.39 10.40 -9.70
C GLU A 21 -0.30 11.40 -8.54
N ALA A 22 -1.34 11.50 -7.72
CA ALA A 22 -1.37 12.37 -6.52
C ALA A 22 -0.91 11.65 -5.25
N ALA A 23 -0.37 10.43 -5.34
CA ALA A 23 0.11 9.69 -4.18
C ALA A 23 1.31 10.38 -3.52
N ASN A 24 1.23 10.57 -2.19
CA ASN A 24 2.37 11.02 -1.40
C ASN A 24 3.21 9.81 -0.94
N LEU A 25 4.35 9.60 -1.59
CA LEU A 25 5.25 8.46 -1.30
C LEU A 25 6.22 8.72 -0.14
N ASP A 26 6.28 9.95 0.38
CA ASP A 26 7.14 10.31 1.51
C ASP A 26 6.48 9.99 2.86
N ASN A 27 5.23 9.51 2.85
CA ASN A 27 4.54 9.06 4.06
C ASN A 27 5.29 7.88 4.69
N VAL A 28 5.49 7.95 6.00
CA VAL A 28 5.99 6.85 6.82
C VAL A 28 4.95 5.75 6.86
N VAL A 29 5.36 4.52 6.64
CA VAL A 29 4.50 3.34 6.79
C VAL A 29 4.59 2.85 8.23
N ASP A 30 3.46 2.82 8.91
CA ASP A 30 3.34 2.45 10.33
C ASP A 30 3.12 0.93 10.50
N THR A 31 2.39 0.30 9.59
CA THR A 31 2.12 -1.15 9.59
C THR A 31 1.94 -1.69 8.16
N ILE A 32 2.11 -3.01 8.01
CA ILE A 32 1.85 -3.73 6.77
C ILE A 32 0.73 -4.74 7.06
N GLU A 33 -0.33 -4.69 6.28
CA GLU A 33 -1.49 -5.58 6.43
C GLU A 33 -1.73 -6.33 5.11
N ILE A 34 -2.06 -7.61 5.23
CA ILE A 34 -2.38 -8.47 4.08
C ILE A 34 -3.77 -9.06 4.31
N SER A 35 -4.68 -8.80 3.38
CA SER A 35 -6.02 -9.39 3.38
C SER A 35 -6.50 -9.58 1.95
N GLU A 36 -7.27 -10.63 1.72
CA GLU A 36 -7.95 -10.86 0.45
C GLU A 36 -9.32 -10.18 0.41
N THR A 37 -9.89 -9.83 1.57
CA THR A 37 -11.24 -9.28 1.69
C THR A 37 -11.20 -7.74 1.66
N PRO A 38 -11.89 -7.08 0.71
CA PRO A 38 -11.81 -5.62 0.54
C PRO A 38 -12.64 -4.82 1.55
N ASP A 39 -13.52 -5.46 2.31
CA ASP A 39 -14.34 -4.84 3.35
C ASP A 39 -13.54 -4.42 4.60
N VAL A 40 -12.27 -4.81 4.70
CA VAL A 40 -11.40 -4.48 5.84
C VAL A 40 -10.85 -3.05 5.81
N VAL A 41 -11.00 -2.32 4.70
CA VAL A 41 -10.39 -0.98 4.51
C VAL A 41 -10.81 0.01 5.59
N ALA A 42 -12.08 -0.05 6.04
CA ALA A 42 -12.60 0.80 7.11
C ALA A 42 -11.96 0.54 8.48
N TYR A 43 -11.27 -0.58 8.64
CA TYR A 43 -10.63 -1.02 9.88
C TYR A 43 -9.10 -0.93 9.84
N LEU A 44 -8.53 -0.53 8.70
CA LEU A 44 -7.08 -0.38 8.57
C LEU A 44 -6.59 0.80 9.44
N PRO A 45 -5.50 0.62 10.19
CA PRO A 45 -4.80 1.73 10.82
C PRO A 45 -4.38 2.79 9.80
N LYS A 46 -4.16 4.02 10.27
CA LYS A 46 -3.58 5.07 9.42
C LYS A 46 -2.20 4.65 8.90
N ASN A 47 -1.85 5.15 7.72
CA ASN A 47 -0.56 4.92 7.06
C ASN A 47 -0.19 3.42 6.92
N THR A 48 -1.17 2.58 6.63
CA THR A 48 -0.97 1.16 6.38
C THR A 48 -0.52 0.92 4.95
N PHE A 49 0.53 0.12 4.77
CA PHE A 49 0.81 -0.50 3.47
C PHE A 49 -0.02 -1.77 3.34
N PHE A 50 -1.11 -1.68 2.58
CA PHE A 50 -2.08 -2.75 2.43
C PHE A 50 -1.84 -3.54 1.13
N VAL A 51 -1.76 -4.86 1.24
CA VAL A 51 -1.61 -5.78 0.10
C VAL A 51 -2.87 -6.64 -0.04
N ASN A 52 -3.50 -6.60 -1.21
CA ASN A 52 -4.74 -7.31 -1.54
C ASN A 52 -4.72 -7.79 -3.00
N HIS A 53 -5.64 -8.69 -3.37
CA HIS A 53 -5.83 -9.19 -4.74
C HIS A 53 -6.29 -8.12 -5.75
N GLY A 54 -6.82 -6.99 -5.30
CA GLY A 54 -7.15 -5.83 -6.14
C GLY A 54 -8.60 -5.79 -6.64
N ASP A 55 -9.33 -6.89 -6.58
CA ASP A 55 -10.72 -7.03 -7.09
C ASP A 55 -11.76 -6.14 -6.38
N GLY A 56 -11.42 -5.53 -5.25
CA GLY A 56 -12.32 -4.70 -4.45
C GLY A 56 -12.07 -3.19 -4.50
N PHE A 57 -11.10 -2.71 -5.27
CA PHE A 57 -10.84 -1.28 -5.42
C PHE A 57 -11.23 -0.83 -6.84
N SER A 58 -12.38 -0.17 -6.98
CA SER A 58 -12.73 0.50 -8.24
C SER A 58 -11.78 1.67 -8.47
N LYS A 59 -11.26 1.79 -9.71
CA LYS A 59 -10.46 2.95 -10.16
C LYS A 59 -11.17 4.27 -9.94
#